data_AF-A0A915LPA1-F1
#
_entry.id   AF-A0A915LPA1-F1
#
_cell.length_a   1.000
_cell.length_b   1.000
_cell.length_c   1.000
_cell.angle_alpha   90.00
_cell.angle_beta   90.00
_cell.angle_gamma   90.00
#
_symmetry.space_group_name_H-M   'P 1'
#
loop_
_entity.id
_entity.type
_entity.pdbx_description
1 polymer ?
#
loop_
_entity_poly.entity_id
_entity_poly.type
_entity_poly.pdbx_seq_one_letter_code
_entity_poly.pdbx_strand_id
1 'polypeptide(L)'
;MITQLVLNLFRRILFIFIINIILISANQNPCHPIEKSFSELDGSSQVCQCSLSNDVSQNLSNKIWIGCTNQKMPAIFRALFSLNDTQIDHLHVWNALINILPKDMFSKIKLDKLTIEDSSVGIIRKEAFSNVENTLKELSLRNNIMKSIDEKIFLNLASLKYLDLSGNKLSQLKSSHFSKLVNLETLLLDNNQINSDVFKNLQNLESLNLQSLLF
;
A
#
# COMPACT_ATOMS: atom_id res chain seq x y z
N MET A 1 6.53 50.57 23.62
CA MET A 1 5.45 50.60 22.61
C MET A 1 5.92 50.12 21.23
N ILE A 2 7.15 50.46 20.78
CA ILE A 2 7.72 50.06 19.48
C ILE A 2 7.95 48.54 19.35
N THR A 3 8.30 47.85 20.45
CA THR A 3 8.59 46.41 20.47
C THR A 3 7.38 45.52 20.19
N GLN A 4 6.18 45.89 20.66
CA GLN A 4 4.95 45.13 20.40
C GLN A 4 4.50 45.25 18.93
N LEU A 5 4.69 46.43 18.33
CA LEU A 5 4.33 46.69 16.94
C LEU A 5 5.22 45.90 15.97
N VAL A 6 6.53 45.87 16.24
CA VAL A 6 7.51 45.10 15.45
C VAL A 6 7.25 43.59 15.56
N LEU A 7 6.91 43.09 16.75
CA LEU A 7 6.60 41.67 16.97
C LEU A 7 5.31 41.25 16.23
N ASN A 8 4.30 42.11 16.22
CA ASN A 8 3.05 41.86 15.48
C ASN A 8 3.25 41.97 13.96
N LEU A 9 4.13 42.86 13.49
CA LEU A 9 4.51 42.94 12.08
C LEU A 9 5.27 41.68 11.64
N PHE A 10 6.20 41.20 12.47
CA PHE A 10 6.93 39.94 12.23
C PHE A 10 6.00 38.73 12.20
N ARG A 11 5.03 38.64 13.12
CA ARG A 11 4.03 37.58 13.12
C ARG A 11 3.13 37.63 11.88
N ARG A 12 2.72 38.82 11.42
CA ARG A 12 1.95 38.97 10.18
C ARG A 12 2.77 38.63 8.94
N ILE A 13 4.04 39.05 8.87
CA ILE A 13 4.94 38.71 7.76
C ILE A 13 5.22 37.20 7.74
N LEU A 14 5.51 36.58 8.89
CA LEU A 14 5.71 35.13 9.00
C LEU A 14 4.45 34.33 8.65
N PHE A 15 3.27 34.83 9.04
CA PHE A 15 1.97 34.23 8.69
C PHE A 15 1.66 34.38 7.19
N ILE A 16 1.97 35.52 6.57
CA ILE A 16 1.87 35.74 5.12
C ILE A 16 2.90 34.89 4.37
N PHE A 17 4.10 34.67 4.91
CA PHE A 17 5.13 33.80 4.32
C PHE A 17 4.72 32.32 4.40
N ILE A 18 4.18 31.89 5.53
CA ILE A 18 3.61 30.54 5.70
C ILE A 18 2.38 30.36 4.79
N ILE A 19 1.49 31.34 4.69
CA ILE A 19 0.36 31.29 3.75
C ILE A 19 0.84 31.29 2.30
N ASN A 20 1.87 32.05 1.93
CA ASN A 20 2.44 32.00 0.58
C ASN A 20 3.14 30.68 0.29
N ILE A 21 3.84 30.06 1.25
CA ILE A 21 4.41 28.70 1.12
C ILE A 21 3.29 27.66 0.99
N ILE A 22 2.21 27.79 1.78
CA ILE A 22 1.03 26.92 1.71
C ILE A 22 0.30 27.11 0.36
N LEU A 23 0.14 28.34 -0.12
CA LEU A 23 -0.51 28.66 -1.40
C LEU A 23 0.34 28.26 -2.62
N ILE A 24 1.67 28.32 -2.53
CA ILE A 24 2.58 27.79 -3.57
C ILE A 24 2.57 26.25 -3.57
N SER A 25 2.34 25.61 -2.41
CA SER A 25 2.23 24.15 -2.29
C SER A 25 0.88 23.56 -2.73
N ALA A 26 -0.20 24.36 -2.73
CA ALA A 26 -1.56 23.87 -2.98
C ALA A 26 -1.89 23.62 -4.47
N ASN A 27 -0.98 23.95 -5.39
CA ASN A 27 -1.23 23.86 -6.84
C ASN A 27 -0.11 23.13 -7.61
N GLN A 28 0.76 22.42 -6.89
CA GLN A 28 1.83 21.62 -7.49
C GLN A 28 1.42 20.16 -7.53
N ASN A 29 1.67 19.49 -8.66
CA ASN A 29 1.47 18.06 -8.81
C ASN A 29 2.21 17.33 -7.68
N PRO A 30 1.51 16.58 -6.79
CA PRO A 30 2.13 15.93 -5.65
C PRO A 30 3.13 14.84 -6.05
N CYS A 31 3.13 14.40 -7.31
CA CYS A 31 4.14 13.49 -7.83
C CYS A 31 5.52 14.11 -8.02
N HIS A 32 5.63 15.43 -8.21
CA HIS A 32 6.92 16.07 -8.42
C HIS A 32 7.94 15.83 -7.27
N PRO A 33 7.61 16.07 -5.98
CA PRO A 33 8.53 15.75 -4.89
C PRO A 33 8.79 14.24 -4.73
N ILE A 34 7.83 13.38 -5.08
CA ILE A 34 7.96 11.91 -5.04
C ILE A 34 8.99 11.45 -6.07
N GLU A 35 8.84 11.87 -7.32
CA GLU A 35 9.75 11.51 -8.41
C GLU A 35 11.16 12.05 -8.19
N LYS A 36 11.27 13.27 -7.61
CA LYS A 36 12.56 13.82 -7.19
C LYS A 36 13.25 12.90 -6.18
N SER A 37 12.53 12.44 -5.16
CA SER A 37 13.05 11.52 -4.15
C SER A 37 13.55 10.21 -4.75
N PHE A 38 12.88 9.69 -5.80
CA PHE A 38 13.34 8.50 -6.52
C PHE A 38 14.60 8.75 -7.36
N SER A 39 14.69 9.90 -8.04
CA SER A 39 15.83 10.24 -8.91
C SER A 39 17.15 10.42 -8.13
N GLU A 40 17.08 10.90 -6.89
CA GLU A 40 18.22 11.09 -6.01
C GLU A 40 18.85 9.76 -5.54
N LEU A 41 18.14 8.64 -5.69
CA LEU A 41 18.61 7.33 -5.21
C LEU A 41 19.51 6.56 -6.20
N ASP A 42 19.34 6.73 -7.52
CA ASP A 42 19.93 5.78 -8.49
C ASP A 42 20.51 6.39 -9.78
N GLY A 43 20.53 7.71 -9.93
CA GLY A 43 21.31 8.40 -10.98
C GLY A 43 20.97 8.11 -12.45
N SER A 44 20.14 7.11 -12.81
CA SER A 44 19.76 6.84 -14.21
C SER A 44 18.58 5.87 -14.45
N SER A 45 17.84 5.41 -13.44
CA SER A 45 16.61 4.61 -13.66
C SER A 45 15.54 4.96 -12.64
N GLN A 46 14.35 5.41 -13.08
CA GLN A 46 13.20 5.60 -12.20
C GLN A 46 12.76 4.22 -11.66
N VAL A 47 13.14 3.92 -10.41
CA VAL A 47 12.76 2.67 -9.70
C VAL A 47 11.24 2.52 -9.63
N CYS A 48 10.55 3.62 -9.35
CA CYS A 48 9.10 3.72 -9.35
C CYS A 48 8.68 5.02 -10.05
N GLN A 49 7.45 5.04 -10.53
CA GLN A 49 6.83 6.20 -11.17
C GLN A 49 5.63 6.65 -10.36
N CYS A 50 5.38 7.96 -10.33
CA CYS A 50 4.19 8.52 -9.70
C CYS A 50 3.26 9.07 -10.77
N SER A 51 1.97 8.80 -10.64
CA SER A 51 0.94 9.43 -11.46
C SER A 51 -0.27 9.78 -10.63
N LEU A 52 -1.10 10.69 -11.15
CA LEU A 52 -2.41 10.94 -10.59
C LEU A 52 -3.39 10.01 -11.27
N SER A 53 -3.99 9.10 -10.51
CA SER A 53 -5.06 8.25 -11.02
C SER A 53 -6.29 9.10 -11.30
N ASN A 54 -6.64 9.24 -12.58
CA ASN A 54 -7.91 9.80 -13.00
C ASN A 54 -8.95 8.67 -12.97
N ASP A 55 -9.42 8.32 -11.77
CA ASP A 55 -10.54 7.40 -11.66
C ASP A 55 -11.82 8.13 -12.07
N VAL A 56 -12.20 7.96 -13.34
CA VAL A 56 -13.39 8.56 -13.97
C VAL A 56 -14.68 8.13 -13.25
N SER A 57 -14.63 7.08 -12.43
CA SER A 57 -15.78 6.53 -11.73
C SER A 57 -16.14 7.20 -10.40
N GLN A 58 -15.27 8.05 -9.81
CA GLN A 58 -15.49 8.59 -8.45
C GLN A 58 -15.46 10.12 -8.29
N ASN A 59 -15.49 10.93 -9.36
CA ASN A 59 -15.48 12.41 -9.28
C ASN A 59 -14.33 13.01 -8.42
N LEU A 60 -13.28 12.23 -8.16
CA LEU A 60 -12.10 12.61 -7.36
C LEU A 60 -10.88 12.57 -8.28
N SER A 61 -10.60 13.69 -8.94
CA SER A 61 -9.32 13.91 -9.58
C SER A 61 -8.25 14.15 -8.50
N ASN A 62 -7.08 13.50 -8.64
CA ASN A 62 -5.85 13.67 -7.84
C ASN A 62 -5.52 12.59 -6.77
N LYS A 63 -5.89 11.32 -6.97
CA LYS A 63 -5.35 10.22 -6.15
C LYS A 63 -3.92 9.87 -6.57
N ILE A 64 -2.99 9.75 -5.62
CA ILE A 64 -1.58 9.43 -5.88
C ILE A 64 -1.43 7.92 -6.12
N TRP A 65 -1.00 7.56 -7.32
CA TRP A 65 -0.64 6.20 -7.70
C TRP A 65 0.88 6.11 -7.85
N ILE A 66 1.48 5.09 -7.22
CA ILE A 66 2.89 4.77 -7.38
C ILE A 66 3.03 3.38 -7.99
N GLY A 67 3.71 3.30 -9.12
CA GLY A 67 3.99 2.07 -9.83
C GLY A 67 5.46 1.70 -9.82
N CYS A 68 5.81 0.49 -9.40
CA CYS A 68 7.17 -0.04 -9.46
C CYS A 68 7.19 -1.33 -10.29
N THR A 69 7.93 -1.34 -11.40
CA THR A 69 8.00 -2.51 -12.30
C THR A 69 9.40 -2.79 -12.79
N ASN A 70 9.67 -4.05 -13.16
CA ASN A 70 11.00 -4.51 -13.57
C ASN A 70 12.08 -4.20 -12.52
N GLN A 71 11.68 -4.17 -11.25
CA GLN A 71 12.56 -3.90 -10.13
C GLN A 71 12.82 -5.16 -9.31
N LYS A 72 13.88 -5.11 -8.50
CA LYS A 72 14.22 -6.14 -7.53
C LYS A 72 14.39 -5.53 -6.15
N MET A 73 14.32 -6.37 -5.12
CA MET A 73 14.85 -5.97 -3.82
C MET A 73 16.39 -5.78 -3.93
N PRO A 74 17.02 -4.70 -3.38
CA PRO A 74 16.49 -3.72 -2.42
C PRO A 74 15.99 -2.38 -3.00
N ALA A 75 15.91 -2.22 -4.32
CA ALA A 75 15.62 -0.92 -4.94
C ALA A 75 14.25 -0.36 -4.51
N ILE A 76 13.20 -1.19 -4.57
CA ILE A 76 11.84 -0.82 -4.14
C ILE A 76 11.83 -0.38 -2.68
N PHE A 77 12.52 -1.11 -1.79
CA PHE A 77 12.58 -0.76 -0.37
C PHE A 77 13.17 0.64 -0.17
N ARG A 78 14.28 0.97 -0.84
CA ARG A 78 14.90 2.31 -0.74
C ARG A 78 13.99 3.40 -1.28
N ALA A 79 13.33 3.14 -2.41
CA ALA A 79 12.36 4.07 -2.99
C ALA A 79 11.23 4.38 -2.00
N LEU A 80 10.57 3.36 -1.46
CA LEU A 80 9.49 3.56 -0.47
C LEU A 80 9.99 4.22 0.81
N PHE A 81 11.21 3.91 1.26
CA PHE A 81 11.79 4.52 2.45
C PHE A 81 12.11 6.01 2.28
N SER A 82 12.38 6.47 1.06
CA SER A 82 12.61 7.90 0.76
C SER A 82 11.36 8.77 0.87
N LEU A 83 10.16 8.16 0.91
CA LEU A 83 8.89 8.89 0.87
C LEU A 83 8.46 9.50 2.21
N ASN A 84 9.20 9.27 3.30
CA ASN A 84 9.10 10.02 4.56
C ASN A 84 7.67 10.39 5.02
N ASP A 85 6.86 9.37 5.29
CA ASP A 85 5.47 9.42 5.78
C ASP A 85 4.45 10.01 4.77
N THR A 86 4.76 9.94 3.48
CA THR A 86 3.84 10.37 2.41
C THR A 86 2.59 9.49 2.37
N GLN A 87 1.43 10.13 2.28
CA GLN A 87 0.15 9.49 1.96
C GLN A 87 0.11 9.20 0.46
N ILE A 88 -0.15 7.94 0.10
CA ILE A 88 -0.37 7.50 -1.28
C ILE A 88 -1.70 6.76 -1.34
N ASP A 89 -2.41 6.82 -2.44
CA ASP A 89 -3.70 6.13 -2.56
C ASP A 89 -3.49 4.67 -2.97
N HIS A 90 -2.63 4.44 -3.95
CA HIS A 90 -2.37 3.09 -4.50
C HIS A 90 -0.89 2.88 -4.78
N LEU A 91 -0.30 1.88 -4.13
CA LEU A 91 0.99 1.31 -4.50
C LEU A 91 0.79 0.04 -5.31
N HIS A 92 1.34 0.02 -6.52
CA HIS A 92 1.32 -1.14 -7.40
C HIS A 92 2.75 -1.59 -7.73
N VAL A 93 3.09 -2.81 -7.35
CA VAL A 93 4.35 -3.47 -7.70
C VAL A 93 4.02 -4.66 -8.60
N TRP A 94 4.58 -4.70 -9.81
CA TRP A 94 4.32 -5.80 -10.74
C TRP A 94 5.53 -6.13 -11.61
N ASN A 95 5.59 -7.37 -12.11
CA ASN A 95 6.74 -7.87 -12.88
C ASN A 95 8.07 -7.59 -12.16
N ALA A 96 8.11 -7.83 -10.86
CA ALA A 96 9.27 -7.58 -10.01
C ALA A 96 9.86 -8.88 -9.46
N LEU A 97 11.02 -8.79 -8.83
CA LEU A 97 11.64 -9.91 -8.11
C LEU A 97 11.77 -9.56 -6.63
N ILE A 98 10.68 -9.77 -5.88
CA ILE A 98 10.56 -9.44 -4.45
C ILE A 98 10.11 -10.65 -3.63
N ASN A 99 10.92 -11.72 -3.72
CA ASN A 99 10.67 -13.02 -3.09
C ASN A 99 10.28 -12.94 -1.60
N ILE A 100 10.72 -11.88 -0.91
CA ILE A 100 10.44 -11.61 0.49
C ILE A 100 9.90 -10.18 0.63
N LEU A 101 8.76 -10.01 1.29
CA LEU A 101 8.36 -8.72 1.85
C LEU A 101 9.03 -8.57 3.24
N PRO A 102 10.03 -7.69 3.38
CA PRO A 102 10.75 -7.52 4.64
C PRO A 102 9.88 -6.79 5.67
N LYS A 103 10.31 -6.89 6.93
CA LYS A 103 9.77 -6.06 8.01
C LYS A 103 9.89 -4.57 7.66
N ASP A 104 8.91 -3.76 8.08
CA ASP A 104 8.90 -2.30 7.95
C ASP A 104 8.97 -1.78 6.50
N MET A 105 8.63 -2.61 5.50
CA MET A 105 8.70 -2.24 4.08
C MET A 105 7.89 -0.97 3.76
N PHE A 106 6.76 -0.79 4.45
CA PHE A 106 5.85 0.34 4.24
C PHE A 106 5.89 1.36 5.39
N SER A 107 6.94 1.32 6.23
CA SER A 107 7.05 2.15 7.44
C SER A 107 7.12 3.66 7.19
N LYS A 108 7.40 4.08 5.95
CA LYS A 108 7.54 5.48 5.52
C LYS A 108 6.43 5.94 4.59
N ILE A 109 5.35 5.18 4.49
CA ILE A 109 4.19 5.52 3.68
C ILE A 109 2.92 5.15 4.42
N LYS A 110 1.83 5.81 4.04
CA LYS A 110 0.47 5.41 4.38
C LYS A 110 -0.28 5.17 3.08
N LEU A 111 -1.07 4.10 3.02
CA LEU A 111 -1.78 3.76 1.79
C LEU A 111 -3.10 3.07 2.01
N ASP A 112 -4.00 3.26 1.04
CA ASP A 112 -5.34 2.70 1.01
C ASP A 112 -5.37 1.38 0.23
N LYS A 113 -4.60 1.30 -0.87
CA LYS A 113 -4.54 0.14 -1.76
C LYS A 113 -3.11 -0.32 -2.01
N LEU A 114 -2.86 -1.60 -1.75
CA LEU A 114 -1.61 -2.29 -2.09
C LEU A 114 -1.88 -3.39 -3.10
N THR A 115 -1.19 -3.34 -4.23
CA THR A 115 -1.17 -4.42 -5.22
C THR A 115 0.26 -4.86 -5.43
N ILE A 116 0.54 -6.13 -5.17
CA ILE A 116 1.81 -6.76 -5.51
C ILE A 116 1.51 -8.03 -6.29
N GLU A 117 1.75 -8.03 -7.58
CA GLU A 117 1.39 -9.13 -8.47
C GLU A 117 2.57 -9.56 -9.35
N ASP A 118 2.56 -10.81 -9.80
CA ASP A 118 3.55 -11.32 -10.76
C ASP A 118 5.00 -11.02 -10.32
N SER A 119 5.24 -11.12 -9.01
CA SER A 119 6.44 -10.59 -8.36
C SER A 119 7.22 -11.62 -7.54
N SER A 120 6.83 -12.90 -7.69
CA SER A 120 7.44 -14.06 -7.03
C SER A 120 7.49 -13.97 -5.50
N VAL A 121 6.58 -13.23 -4.86
CA VAL A 121 6.50 -13.16 -3.39
C VAL A 121 6.23 -14.56 -2.84
N GLY A 122 7.13 -15.06 -2.00
CA GLY A 122 6.99 -16.36 -1.33
C GLY A 122 6.89 -16.25 0.18
N ILE A 123 7.49 -15.22 0.77
CA ILE A 123 7.55 -15.03 2.23
C ILE A 123 7.16 -13.59 2.56
N ILE A 124 6.23 -13.43 3.50
CA ILE A 124 5.93 -12.15 4.14
C ILE A 124 6.49 -12.22 5.55
N ARG A 125 7.41 -11.31 5.89
CA ARG A 125 7.98 -11.26 7.25
C ARG A 125 6.95 -10.63 8.20
N LYS A 126 7.06 -11.01 9.48
CA LYS A 126 6.35 -10.34 10.57
C LYS A 126 6.61 -8.83 10.48
N GLU A 127 5.57 -8.02 10.72
CA GLU A 127 5.66 -6.54 10.67
C GLU A 127 5.97 -5.97 9.27
N ALA A 128 5.78 -6.75 8.19
CA ALA A 128 5.92 -6.20 6.83
C ALA A 128 4.90 -5.08 6.54
N PHE A 129 3.67 -5.21 7.07
CA PHE A 129 2.59 -4.24 6.93
C PHE A 129 2.55 -3.18 8.03
N SER A 130 3.65 -3.01 8.79
CA SER A 130 3.69 -1.98 9.82
C SER A 130 3.60 -0.58 9.24
N ASN A 131 2.88 0.30 9.94
CA ASN A 131 2.47 1.67 9.57
C ASN A 131 1.26 1.79 8.63
N VAL A 132 0.84 0.72 7.96
CA VAL A 132 -0.34 0.72 7.06
C VAL A 132 -1.53 -0.03 7.63
N GLU A 133 -1.44 -0.57 8.85
CA GLU A 133 -2.45 -1.48 9.39
C GLU A 133 -3.84 -0.86 9.51
N ASN A 134 -3.89 0.43 9.83
CA ASN A 134 -5.14 1.16 10.04
C ASN A 134 -5.67 1.85 8.77
N THR A 135 -4.84 2.00 7.74
CA THR A 135 -5.20 2.72 6.50
C THR A 135 -5.51 1.79 5.35
N LEU A 136 -4.90 0.60 5.32
CA LEU A 136 -5.02 -0.33 4.20
C LEU A 136 -6.44 -0.91 4.11
N LYS A 137 -7.10 -0.64 2.98
CA LYS A 137 -8.47 -1.07 2.65
C LYS A 137 -8.47 -2.20 1.63
N GLU A 138 -7.52 -2.19 0.70
CA GLU A 138 -7.42 -3.19 -0.37
C GLU A 138 -6.00 -3.77 -0.42
N LEU A 139 -5.91 -5.10 -0.34
CA LEU A 139 -4.66 -5.84 -0.48
C LEU A 139 -4.82 -6.91 -1.55
N SER A 140 -4.03 -6.81 -2.62
CA SER A 140 -3.87 -7.87 -3.62
C SER A 140 -2.43 -8.35 -3.63
N LEU A 141 -2.26 -9.65 -3.42
CA LEU A 141 -1.00 -10.38 -3.54
C LEU A 141 -1.13 -11.49 -4.60
N ARG A 142 -1.98 -11.27 -5.60
CA ARG A 142 -2.33 -12.27 -6.61
C ARG A 142 -1.14 -12.68 -7.47
N ASN A 143 -1.21 -13.84 -8.09
CA ASN A 143 -0.20 -14.35 -9.03
C ASN A 143 1.23 -14.30 -8.45
N ASN A 144 1.38 -14.76 -7.21
CA ASN A 144 2.67 -14.93 -6.56
C ASN A 144 2.92 -16.42 -6.27
N ILE A 145 3.90 -16.73 -5.42
CA ILE A 145 4.32 -18.12 -5.18
C ILE A 145 4.18 -18.53 -3.71
N MET A 146 3.31 -17.84 -2.96
CA MET A 146 3.11 -18.11 -1.53
C MET A 146 2.50 -19.50 -1.33
N LYS A 147 3.11 -20.29 -0.45
CA LYS A 147 2.63 -21.65 -0.08
C LYS A 147 1.83 -21.68 1.22
N SER A 148 2.13 -20.73 2.11
CA SER A 148 1.50 -20.57 3.42
C SER A 148 1.58 -19.10 3.81
N ILE A 149 0.68 -18.67 4.69
CA ILE A 149 0.69 -17.34 5.30
C ILE A 149 0.67 -17.56 6.81
N ASP A 150 1.46 -16.80 7.56
CA ASP A 150 1.36 -16.81 9.02
C ASP A 150 0.11 -16.04 9.45
N GLU A 151 -0.68 -16.59 10.36
CA GLU A 151 -1.93 -15.97 10.84
C GLU A 151 -1.75 -14.56 11.40
N LYS A 152 -0.54 -14.21 11.85
CA LYS A 152 -0.22 -12.89 12.40
C LYS A 152 -0.07 -11.81 11.34
N ILE A 153 0.09 -12.17 10.07
CA ILE A 153 0.28 -11.22 8.97
C ILE A 153 -0.93 -10.30 8.80
N PHE A 154 -2.14 -10.82 9.05
CA PHE A 154 -3.40 -10.08 8.90
C PHE A 154 -3.98 -9.57 10.23
N LEU A 155 -3.31 -9.83 11.36
CA LEU A 155 -3.84 -9.60 12.71
C LEU A 155 -4.35 -8.17 12.95
N ASN A 156 -3.67 -7.19 12.34
CA ASN A 156 -3.92 -5.77 12.57
C ASN A 156 -4.62 -5.07 11.40
N LEU A 157 -4.95 -5.78 10.31
CA LEU A 157 -5.56 -5.18 9.11
C LEU A 157 -7.08 -5.06 9.25
N ALA A 158 -7.56 -4.49 10.35
CA ALA A 158 -9.00 -4.41 10.65
C ALA A 158 -9.78 -3.54 9.66
N SER A 159 -9.11 -2.59 9.00
CA SER A 159 -9.70 -1.71 7.96
C SER A 159 -9.83 -2.38 6.59
N LEU A 160 -9.30 -3.59 6.41
CA LEU A 160 -9.25 -4.27 5.12
C LEU A 160 -10.66 -4.73 4.70
N LYS A 161 -11.08 -4.32 3.50
CA LYS A 161 -12.35 -4.65 2.86
C LYS A 161 -12.19 -5.65 1.72
N TYR A 162 -11.05 -5.60 1.03
CA TYR A 162 -10.76 -6.45 -0.11
C TYR A 162 -9.42 -7.16 0.08
N LEU A 163 -9.44 -8.49 -0.03
CA LEU A 163 -8.25 -9.32 0.00
C LEU A 163 -8.24 -10.28 -1.20
N ASP A 164 -7.22 -10.14 -2.04
CA ASP A 164 -6.99 -11.03 -3.17
C ASP A 164 -5.66 -11.77 -3.00
N LEU A 165 -5.78 -13.09 -2.85
CA LEU A 165 -4.68 -14.05 -2.74
C LEU A 165 -4.70 -15.06 -3.89
N SER A 166 -5.46 -14.79 -4.95
CA SER A 166 -5.64 -15.70 -6.07
C SER A 166 -4.33 -15.99 -6.83
N GLY A 167 -4.26 -17.13 -7.50
CA GLY A 167 -3.08 -17.49 -8.32
C GLY A 167 -1.80 -17.71 -7.50
N ASN A 168 -1.94 -18.17 -6.25
CA ASN A 168 -0.81 -18.56 -5.40
C ASN A 168 -0.73 -20.09 -5.27
N LYS A 169 0.03 -20.60 -4.29
CA LYS A 169 0.18 -22.04 -4.01
C LYS A 169 -0.27 -22.37 -2.58
N LEU A 170 -1.23 -21.60 -2.05
CA LEU A 170 -1.67 -21.69 -0.66
C LEU A 170 -2.40 -23.02 -0.44
N SER A 171 -2.03 -23.76 0.61
CA SER A 171 -2.67 -25.03 0.98
C SER A 171 -3.04 -25.17 2.46
N GLN A 172 -2.49 -24.33 3.33
CA GLN A 172 -2.61 -24.47 4.79
C GLN A 172 -3.38 -23.32 5.46
N LEU A 173 -4.31 -22.70 4.73
CA LEU A 173 -5.15 -21.67 5.32
C LEU A 173 -6.12 -22.27 6.35
N LYS A 174 -6.51 -21.44 7.32
CA LYS A 174 -7.46 -21.74 8.40
C LYS A 174 -8.30 -20.50 8.64
N SER A 175 -9.52 -20.65 9.15
CA SER A 175 -10.40 -19.53 9.48
C SER A 175 -9.76 -18.50 10.43
N SER A 176 -8.80 -18.91 11.28
CA SER A 176 -8.05 -18.01 12.16
C SER A 176 -7.27 -16.92 11.42
N HIS A 177 -6.80 -17.17 10.19
CA HIS A 177 -6.04 -16.20 9.39
C HIS A 177 -6.86 -14.95 9.06
N PHE A 178 -8.18 -15.08 8.99
CA PHE A 178 -9.09 -14.00 8.60
C PHE A 178 -9.89 -13.45 9.79
N SER A 179 -9.72 -14.02 10.99
CA SER A 179 -10.54 -13.71 12.18
C SER A 179 -10.48 -12.24 12.65
N LYS A 180 -9.45 -11.49 12.23
CA LYS A 180 -9.27 -10.06 12.55
C LYS A 180 -9.65 -9.12 11.41
N LEU A 181 -9.93 -9.64 10.23
CA LEU A 181 -10.39 -8.88 9.08
C LEU A 181 -11.91 -8.62 9.21
N VAL A 182 -12.29 -7.92 10.28
CA VAL A 182 -13.70 -7.77 10.69
C VAL A 182 -14.55 -7.01 9.69
N ASN A 183 -13.93 -6.20 8.82
CA ASN A 183 -14.60 -5.43 7.77
C ASN A 183 -14.39 -6.02 6.37
N LEU A 184 -13.93 -7.28 6.26
CA LEU A 184 -13.65 -7.89 4.97
C LEU A 184 -14.96 -8.21 4.23
N GLU A 185 -15.12 -7.59 3.07
CA GLU A 185 -16.30 -7.72 2.20
C GLU A 185 -16.02 -8.70 1.05
N THR A 186 -14.79 -8.68 0.51
CA THR A 186 -14.40 -9.53 -0.63
C THR A 186 -13.12 -10.32 -0.33
N LEU A 187 -13.18 -11.62 -0.57
CA LEU A 187 -12.05 -12.54 -0.46
C LEU A 187 -11.92 -13.38 -1.74
N LEU A 188 -10.80 -13.21 -2.45
CA LEU A 188 -10.49 -13.99 -3.65
C LEU A 188 -9.36 -14.97 -3.36
N LEU A 189 -9.61 -16.25 -3.59
CA LEU A 189 -8.68 -17.35 -3.32
C LEU A 189 -8.55 -18.33 -4.50
N ASP A 190 -9.09 -17.95 -5.66
CA ASP A 190 -9.05 -18.74 -6.89
C ASP A 190 -7.63 -19.19 -7.24
N ASN A 191 -7.50 -20.31 -7.94
CA ASN A 191 -6.19 -20.85 -8.35
C ASN A 191 -5.22 -21.05 -7.17
N ASN A 192 -5.69 -21.63 -6.06
CA ASN A 192 -4.87 -22.11 -4.94
C ASN A 192 -5.17 -23.59 -4.64
N GLN A 193 -4.57 -24.15 -3.59
CA GLN A 193 -4.70 -25.57 -3.18
C GLN A 193 -5.43 -25.67 -1.82
N ILE A 194 -6.49 -24.90 -1.63
CA ILE A 194 -7.15 -24.69 -0.33
C ILE A 194 -8.30 -25.70 -0.13
N ASN A 195 -8.56 -26.10 1.10
CA ASN A 195 -9.74 -26.89 1.47
C ASN A 195 -10.93 -25.96 1.84
N SER A 196 -12.15 -26.33 1.46
CA SER A 196 -13.40 -25.60 1.77
C SER A 196 -13.65 -25.36 3.26
N ASP A 197 -13.06 -26.15 4.17
CA ASP A 197 -13.26 -26.00 5.62
C ASP A 197 -12.80 -24.64 6.19
N VAL A 198 -11.96 -23.91 5.46
CA VAL A 198 -11.41 -22.61 5.86
C VAL A 198 -12.50 -21.52 5.98
N PHE A 199 -13.63 -21.68 5.30
CA PHE A 199 -14.64 -20.62 5.14
C PHE A 199 -15.77 -20.66 6.17
N LYS A 200 -15.85 -21.71 7.01
CA LYS A 200 -16.99 -21.97 7.91
C LYS A 200 -17.33 -20.82 8.89
N ASN A 201 -16.41 -19.89 9.14
CA ASN A 201 -16.56 -18.83 10.15
C ASN A 201 -16.45 -17.39 9.59
N LEU A 202 -16.52 -17.18 8.26
CA LEU A 202 -16.42 -15.84 7.66
C LEU A 202 -17.80 -15.19 7.53
N GLN A 203 -18.29 -14.57 8.60
CA GLN A 203 -19.69 -14.12 8.72
C GLN A 203 -20.01 -12.81 7.98
N ASN A 204 -19.00 -11.97 7.67
CA ASN A 204 -19.19 -10.65 7.04
C ASN A 204 -18.88 -10.64 5.55
N LEU A 205 -18.61 -11.81 4.96
CA LEU A 205 -18.14 -11.91 3.59
C LEU A 205 -19.32 -11.74 2.62
N GLU A 206 -19.29 -10.69 1.80
CA GLU A 206 -20.31 -10.41 0.79
C GLU A 206 -20.03 -11.18 -0.51
N SER A 207 -18.74 -11.36 -0.83
CA SER A 207 -18.29 -12.05 -2.03
C SER A 207 -17.12 -12.99 -1.75
N LEU A 208 -17.29 -14.25 -2.14
CA LEU A 208 -16.29 -15.31 -2.07
C LEU A 208 -16.13 -15.95 -3.45
N ASN A 209 -14.93 -15.85 -4.02
CA ASN A 209 -14.61 -16.55 -5.27
C ASN A 209 -13.63 -17.71 -5.05
N LEU A 210 -14.01 -18.88 -5.56
CA LEU A 210 -13.33 -20.17 -5.36
C LEU A 210 -13.30 -21.02 -6.65
N GLN A 211 -13.25 -20.40 -7.83
CA GLN A 211 -13.35 -20.99 -9.17
C GLN A 211 -12.34 -22.12 -9.50
N SER A 212 -11.48 -22.56 -8.58
CA SER A 212 -10.50 -23.64 -8.82
C SER A 212 -10.36 -24.66 -7.69
N LEU A 213 -11.37 -24.84 -6.85
CA LEU A 213 -11.39 -26.01 -5.96
C LEU A 213 -11.67 -27.27 -6.79
N LEU A 214 -10.64 -28.07 -7.05
CA LEU A 214 -10.81 -29.45 -7.52
C LEU A 214 -11.46 -30.23 -6.37
N PHE A 215 -12.75 -30.53 -6.51
CA PHE A 215 -13.50 -31.43 -5.64
C PHE A 215 -12.97 -32.86 -5.73
#